data_AF-A0A951S5N7-F1
#
_entry.id   AF-A0A951S5N7-F1
#
_cell.length_a   1.000
_cell.length_b   1.000
_cell.length_c   1.000
_cell.angle_alpha   90.00
_cell.angle_beta   90.00
_cell.angle_gamma   90.00
#
_symmetry.space_group_name_H-M   'P 1'
#
loop_
_entity.id
_entity.type
_entity.pdbx_description
1 polymer ?
#
loop_
_entity_poly.entity_id
_entity_poly.type
_entity_poly.pdbx_seq_one_letter_code
_entity_poly.pdbx_strand_id
1 'polypeptide(L)'
;MRIQKKISVLTIILILLISIELSAQNRIAVLYSEFSQKTFFSDANSYLNEFTAWEIFLMQNKINYKVIYDEDLVSGLEDDYDILVLPRYNTQSTEKYLVIKNFLLAGKSVLSANAFNSSLINSNTNELKDLFGITLKNEMFNNRLSLIQAVFQSPINSFKYSSKFLVSVKNENQYVDLKRFNLSNAGHILDTDESSEISSIVYGYNNSGKFLFIGFGLTNLIGGSKEYRNFELFLLDAIKWLDVDVSAFPYLTINKKEQIKLLFVQYNNAFNKNFIEVLKLNNFNPLIIIDETSRLDKNLFDKVSEENIVLDFRSNRDNNSMNIVDYLRSFESLNKISVKSVLISSDFTPLQISQLKEYGVDNFIFINKNISDAELKNDGSLFLFVDHHANTYFDKPIEIIYYIPKVDCDTDIENNFLTRLKNMVNDRTVFTSIAALRNKLNLERKIKVSVQNNQNVEITVRNDNPVEIKDIILFVKIRDFNIVTDRRKSVLNYSVDPENNMKKIFINGILPGSEEKIIFNSGRQ
;
A
#
# COMPACT_ATOMS: atom_id res chain seq x y z
N MET A 1 -24.05 27.85 -54.96
CA MET A 1 -24.04 26.54 -54.27
C MET A 1 -22.72 26.15 -53.59
N ARG A 2 -21.53 26.42 -54.14
CA ARG A 2 -20.23 26.05 -53.50
C ARG A 2 -19.87 26.89 -52.25
N ILE A 3 -20.29 28.14 -52.18
CA ILE A 3 -19.97 29.04 -51.04
C ILE A 3 -20.85 28.73 -49.81
N GLN A 4 -22.15 28.47 -49.99
CA GLN A 4 -23.05 28.04 -48.91
C GLN A 4 -22.63 26.71 -48.27
N LYS A 5 -22.15 25.73 -49.06
CA LYS A 5 -21.60 24.48 -48.51
C LYS A 5 -20.34 24.70 -47.66
N LYS A 6 -19.45 25.63 -48.04
CA LYS A 6 -18.26 25.97 -47.25
C LYS A 6 -18.60 26.67 -45.94
N ILE A 7 -19.61 27.56 -45.96
CA ILE A 7 -20.08 28.25 -44.74
C ILE A 7 -20.71 27.24 -43.77
N SER A 8 -21.59 26.34 -44.23
CA SER A 8 -22.19 25.29 -43.37
C SER A 8 -21.17 24.33 -42.76
N VAL A 9 -20.13 23.93 -43.52
CA VAL A 9 -19.08 23.06 -42.98
C VAL A 9 -18.27 23.79 -41.90
N LEU A 10 -17.98 25.08 -42.09
CA LEU A 10 -17.28 25.89 -41.10
C LEU A 10 -18.13 26.08 -39.83
N THR A 11 -19.45 26.28 -39.96
CA THR A 11 -20.35 26.41 -38.80
C THR A 11 -20.46 25.10 -38.03
N ILE A 12 -20.53 23.96 -38.72
CA ILE A 12 -20.57 22.63 -38.08
C ILE A 12 -19.26 22.34 -37.35
N ILE A 13 -18.10 22.68 -37.94
CA ILE A 13 -16.79 22.52 -37.28
C ILE A 13 -16.67 23.45 -36.08
N LEU A 14 -17.16 24.69 -36.17
CA LEU A 14 -17.14 25.64 -35.05
C LEU A 14 -18.08 25.18 -33.92
N ILE A 15 -19.27 24.69 -34.23
CA ILE A 15 -20.19 24.11 -33.25
C ILE A 15 -19.58 22.86 -32.61
N LEU A 16 -18.92 21.99 -33.39
CA LEU A 16 -18.18 20.84 -32.86
C LEU A 16 -17.02 21.26 -31.95
N LEU A 17 -16.23 22.28 -32.32
CA LEU A 17 -15.13 22.80 -31.50
C LEU A 17 -15.64 23.44 -30.20
N ILE A 18 -16.72 24.23 -30.28
CA ILE A 18 -17.38 24.82 -29.09
C ILE A 18 -18.00 23.72 -28.22
N SER A 19 -18.52 22.63 -28.80
CA SER A 19 -19.05 21.48 -28.05
C SER A 19 -17.95 20.65 -27.40
N ILE A 20 -16.77 20.54 -28.04
CA ILE A 20 -15.59 19.89 -27.48
C ILE A 20 -15.04 20.71 -26.31
N GLU A 21 -14.99 22.04 -26.43
CA GLU A 21 -14.62 22.94 -25.32
C GLU A 21 -15.68 22.97 -24.19
N LEU A 22 -16.98 22.92 -24.50
CA LEU A 22 -18.04 22.81 -23.48
C LEU A 22 -18.03 21.43 -22.77
N SER A 23 -17.49 20.39 -23.40
CA SER A 23 -17.35 19.06 -22.80
C SER A 23 -16.10 18.90 -21.93
N ALA A 24 -15.16 19.85 -22.00
CA ALA A 24 -14.03 19.94 -21.08
C ALA A 24 -14.46 20.64 -19.78
N GLN A 25 -15.58 20.22 -19.20
CA GLN A 25 -16.05 20.74 -17.93
C GLN A 25 -15.06 20.31 -16.84
N ASN A 26 -14.53 21.26 -16.07
CA ASN A 26 -13.61 20.97 -14.98
C ASN A 26 -14.36 20.16 -13.90
N ARG A 27 -14.22 18.84 -13.93
CA ARG A 27 -14.91 17.92 -13.01
C ARG A 27 -14.30 17.85 -11.61
N ILE A 28 -13.22 18.60 -11.35
CA ILE A 28 -12.59 18.71 -10.03
C ILE A 28 -12.75 20.14 -9.51
N ALA A 29 -13.35 20.28 -8.35
CA ALA A 29 -13.41 21.51 -7.57
C ALA A 29 -12.36 21.49 -6.45
N VAL A 30 -11.68 22.61 -6.22
CA VAL A 30 -10.79 22.81 -5.07
C VAL A 30 -11.36 23.93 -4.22
N LEU A 31 -11.70 23.65 -2.98
CA LEU A 31 -12.28 24.65 -2.09
C LEU A 31 -11.21 25.59 -1.53
N TYR A 32 -11.39 26.89 -1.79
CA TYR A 32 -10.80 27.98 -1.03
C TYR A 32 -11.79 28.45 0.04
N SER A 33 -11.47 28.21 1.31
CA SER A 33 -12.31 28.55 2.46
C SER A 33 -11.63 29.67 3.26
N GLU A 34 -12.16 30.88 3.12
CA GLU A 34 -11.74 32.03 3.94
C GLU A 34 -11.95 31.76 5.43
N PHE A 35 -13.01 31.04 5.78
CA PHE A 35 -13.28 30.67 7.17
C PHE A 35 -12.17 29.76 7.72
N SER A 36 -11.79 28.74 6.95
CA SER A 36 -10.69 27.85 7.31
C SER A 36 -9.37 28.63 7.40
N GLN A 37 -9.12 29.54 6.47
CA GLN A 37 -7.93 30.42 6.51
C GLN A 37 -7.85 31.25 7.80
N LYS A 38 -8.96 31.85 8.22
CA LYS A 38 -9.03 32.65 9.46
C LYS A 38 -8.85 31.78 10.71
N THR A 39 -9.35 30.54 10.69
CA THR A 39 -9.26 29.65 11.85
C THR A 39 -7.87 29.03 12.02
N PHE A 40 -7.14 28.80 10.93
CA PHE A 40 -5.78 28.24 10.95
C PHE A 40 -4.67 29.31 10.89
N PHE A 41 -5.00 30.57 11.19
CA PHE A 41 -4.10 31.72 10.98
C PHE A 41 -2.81 31.69 11.82
N SER A 42 -2.80 30.96 12.95
CA SER A 42 -1.65 30.88 13.87
C SER A 42 -0.69 29.71 13.61
N ASP A 43 -1.02 28.80 12.68
CA ASP A 43 -0.21 27.59 12.46
C ASP A 43 0.97 27.89 11.52
N ALA A 44 2.14 27.32 11.81
CA ALA A 44 3.35 27.46 11.00
C ALA A 44 3.20 26.96 9.54
N ASN A 45 2.10 26.26 9.23
CA ASN A 45 1.65 25.90 7.90
C ASN A 45 0.32 26.64 7.61
N SER A 46 0.41 27.82 6.98
CA SER A 46 -0.79 28.60 6.66
C SER A 46 -1.71 27.81 5.71
N TYR A 47 -3.02 27.87 5.94
CA TYR A 47 -4.04 27.33 5.04
C TYR A 47 -3.76 27.64 3.57
N LEU A 48 -3.30 28.86 3.30
CA LEU A 48 -2.98 29.34 1.96
C LEU A 48 -1.86 28.53 1.30
N ASN A 49 -0.82 28.14 2.05
CA ASN A 49 0.27 27.33 1.53
C ASN A 49 -0.23 25.94 1.10
N GLU A 50 -1.12 25.34 1.89
CA GLU A 50 -1.69 24.04 1.57
C GLU A 50 -2.60 24.13 0.34
N PHE A 51 -3.51 25.10 0.31
CA PHE A 51 -4.34 25.37 -0.87
C PHE A 51 -3.49 25.60 -2.14
N THR A 52 -2.46 26.44 -2.04
CA THR A 52 -1.54 26.73 -3.16
C THR A 52 -0.80 25.47 -3.61
N ALA A 53 -0.38 24.60 -2.67
CA ALA A 53 0.29 23.35 -3.02
C ALA A 53 -0.62 22.42 -3.84
N TRP A 54 -1.91 22.38 -3.53
CA TRP A 54 -2.91 21.63 -4.31
C TRP A 54 -3.09 22.18 -5.71
N GLU A 55 -3.22 23.50 -5.86
CA GLU A 55 -3.28 24.14 -7.17
C GLU A 55 -2.04 23.83 -8.01
N ILE A 56 -0.85 24.02 -7.43
CA ILE A 56 0.42 23.72 -8.09
C ILE A 56 0.48 22.26 -8.53
N PHE A 57 0.11 21.32 -7.66
CA PHE A 57 0.11 19.89 -7.96
C PHE A 57 -0.81 19.57 -9.16
N LEU A 58 -2.03 20.10 -9.18
CA LEU A 58 -2.99 19.88 -10.26
C LEU A 58 -2.52 20.52 -11.58
N MET A 59 -2.01 21.76 -11.52
CA MET A 59 -1.46 22.48 -12.68
C MET A 59 -0.27 21.75 -13.29
N GLN A 60 0.71 21.34 -12.47
CA GLN A 60 1.91 20.64 -12.93
C GLN A 60 1.57 19.31 -13.60
N ASN A 61 0.53 18.64 -13.12
CA ASN A 61 0.05 17.38 -13.67
C ASN A 61 -1.01 17.53 -14.78
N LYS A 62 -1.28 18.77 -15.22
CA LYS A 62 -2.25 19.10 -16.29
C LYS A 62 -3.65 18.55 -16.01
N ILE A 63 -4.03 18.55 -14.74
CA ILE A 63 -5.37 18.17 -14.29
C ILE A 63 -6.22 19.43 -14.28
N ASN A 64 -7.29 19.44 -15.06
CA ASN A 64 -8.23 20.56 -15.10
C ASN A 64 -9.03 20.64 -13.80
N TYR A 65 -9.04 21.80 -13.16
CA TYR A 65 -9.76 22.04 -11.92
C TYR A 65 -10.35 23.45 -11.89
N LYS A 66 -11.32 23.68 -10.99
CA LYS A 66 -11.87 25.01 -10.70
C LYS A 66 -11.78 25.29 -9.21
N VAL A 67 -11.36 26.50 -8.86
CA VAL A 67 -11.43 26.99 -7.48
C VAL A 67 -12.87 27.37 -7.19
N ILE A 68 -13.41 26.87 -6.09
CA ILE A 68 -14.70 27.27 -5.54
C ILE A 68 -14.50 27.89 -4.16
N TYR A 69 -15.45 28.70 -3.74
CA TYR A 69 -15.37 29.46 -2.50
C TYR A 69 -16.41 28.99 -1.48
N ASP A 70 -16.27 29.47 -0.26
CA ASP A 70 -17.18 29.20 0.85
C ASP A 70 -18.66 29.49 0.50
N GLU A 71 -18.92 30.45 -0.39
CA GLU A 71 -20.25 30.86 -0.86
C GLU A 71 -20.84 29.87 -1.89
N ASP A 72 -19.99 29.17 -2.64
CA ASP A 72 -20.42 28.16 -3.61
C ASP A 72 -20.96 26.90 -2.91
N LEU A 73 -20.61 26.69 -1.62
CA LEU A 73 -21.11 25.62 -0.77
C LEU A 73 -22.54 25.87 -0.24
N VAL A 74 -23.36 26.59 -0.99
CA VAL A 74 -24.76 26.92 -0.64
C VAL A 74 -25.72 26.51 -1.77
N SER A 75 -25.27 26.48 -3.01
CA SER A 75 -26.11 26.25 -4.20
C SER A 75 -26.13 24.80 -4.72
N GLY A 76 -25.49 23.85 -4.02
CA GLY A 76 -25.27 22.49 -4.53
C GLY A 76 -24.05 22.41 -5.48
N LEU A 77 -23.45 21.23 -5.60
CA LEU A 77 -22.20 21.02 -6.37
C LEU A 77 -22.27 19.84 -7.35
N GLU A 78 -23.25 18.96 -7.17
CA GLU A 78 -23.34 17.64 -7.78
C GLU A 78 -23.52 17.66 -9.30
N ASP A 79 -24.09 18.72 -9.86
CA ASP A 79 -24.29 18.85 -11.31
C ASP A 79 -23.03 19.35 -12.03
N ASP A 80 -22.14 20.05 -11.31
CA ASP A 80 -20.99 20.75 -11.90
C ASP A 80 -19.68 19.98 -11.73
N TYR A 81 -19.56 19.16 -10.68
CA TYR A 81 -18.29 18.53 -10.29
C TYR A 81 -18.46 17.04 -9.95
N ASP A 82 -17.39 16.27 -10.17
CA ASP A 82 -17.28 14.86 -9.79
C ASP A 82 -16.38 14.64 -8.57
N ILE A 83 -15.39 15.52 -8.35
CA ILE A 83 -14.47 15.48 -7.23
C ILE A 83 -14.44 16.84 -6.53
N LEU A 84 -14.61 16.83 -5.21
CA LEU A 84 -14.38 17.98 -4.34
C LEU A 84 -13.11 17.75 -3.52
N VAL A 85 -12.12 18.61 -3.70
CA VAL A 85 -10.88 18.63 -2.92
C VAL A 85 -11.05 19.65 -1.78
N LEU A 86 -10.79 19.18 -0.56
CA LEU A 86 -10.76 19.95 0.67
C LEU A 86 -9.32 19.93 1.20
N PRO A 87 -8.45 20.88 0.79
CA PRO A 87 -7.03 20.89 1.16
C PRO A 87 -6.77 20.89 2.66
N ARG A 88 -7.61 21.64 3.37
CA ARG A 88 -7.75 21.76 4.82
C ARG A 88 -9.13 22.36 5.04
N TYR A 89 -9.92 21.91 6.00
CA TYR A 89 -11.28 22.39 6.13
C TYR A 89 -11.72 22.47 7.58
N ASN A 90 -12.40 23.56 7.92
CA ASN A 90 -13.14 23.67 9.16
C ASN A 90 -14.61 23.90 8.85
N THR A 91 -15.46 23.01 9.37
CA THR A 91 -16.90 23.08 9.14
C THR A 91 -17.44 24.35 9.80
N GLN A 92 -17.94 25.27 8.98
CA GLN A 92 -18.41 26.60 9.40
C GLN A 92 -19.90 26.61 9.76
N SER A 93 -20.73 25.84 9.05
CA SER A 93 -22.18 25.82 9.22
C SER A 93 -22.78 24.49 8.80
N THR A 94 -23.94 24.15 9.37
CA THR A 94 -24.70 22.94 9.00
C THR A 94 -25.13 22.95 7.53
N GLU A 95 -25.46 24.11 6.97
CA GLU A 95 -25.88 24.25 5.57
C GLU A 95 -24.77 23.82 4.60
N LYS A 96 -23.55 24.36 4.76
CA LYS A 96 -22.40 24.01 3.91
C LYS A 96 -21.97 22.56 4.09
N TYR A 97 -22.03 22.08 5.33
CA TYR A 97 -21.82 20.67 5.64
C TYR A 97 -22.79 19.75 4.87
N LEU A 98 -24.08 20.10 4.84
CA LEU A 98 -25.10 19.32 4.14
C LEU A 98 -24.86 19.29 2.63
N VAL A 99 -24.32 20.35 2.03
CA VAL A 99 -23.92 20.35 0.61
C VAL A 99 -22.83 19.30 0.35
N ILE A 100 -21.78 19.25 1.18
CA ILE A 100 -20.71 18.23 1.06
C ILE A 100 -21.29 16.82 1.26
N LYS A 101 -22.20 16.65 2.23
CA LYS A 101 -22.88 15.37 2.48
C LYS A 101 -23.71 14.94 1.26
N ASN A 102 -24.52 15.83 0.72
CA ASN A 102 -25.36 15.55 -0.45
C ASN A 102 -24.52 15.24 -1.70
N PHE A 103 -23.37 15.90 -1.86
CA PHE A 103 -22.41 15.60 -2.92
C PHE A 103 -21.95 14.13 -2.87
N LEU A 104 -21.58 13.61 -1.70
CA LEU A 104 -21.26 12.19 -1.50
C LEU A 104 -22.47 11.28 -1.75
N LEU A 105 -23.66 11.65 -1.24
CA LEU A 105 -24.89 10.88 -1.44
C LEU A 105 -25.30 10.77 -2.92
N ALA A 106 -25.00 11.80 -3.71
CA ALA A 106 -25.19 11.82 -5.16
C ALA A 106 -24.18 10.94 -5.92
N GLY A 107 -23.26 10.28 -5.22
CA GLY A 107 -22.29 9.37 -5.81
C GLY A 107 -21.02 10.04 -6.33
N LYS A 108 -20.77 11.28 -5.91
CA LYS A 108 -19.56 12.04 -6.20
C LYS A 108 -18.48 11.79 -5.14
N SER A 109 -17.32 12.41 -5.30
CA SER A 109 -16.13 12.03 -4.54
C SER A 109 -15.52 13.18 -3.76
N VAL A 110 -15.12 12.94 -2.51
CA VAL A 110 -14.47 13.96 -1.66
C VAL A 110 -13.05 13.53 -1.32
N LEU A 111 -12.08 14.38 -1.60
CA LEU A 111 -10.71 14.26 -1.12
C LEU A 111 -10.49 15.27 -0.01
N SER A 112 -10.37 14.81 1.23
CA SER A 112 -10.01 15.64 2.37
C SER A 112 -8.54 15.44 2.72
N ALA A 113 -7.79 16.53 2.83
CA ALA A 113 -6.38 16.50 3.19
C ALA A 113 -6.10 17.34 4.45
N ASN A 114 -4.94 17.12 5.05
CA ASN A 114 -4.41 17.83 6.21
C ASN A 114 -5.30 17.75 7.47
N ALA A 115 -6.23 18.67 7.62
CA ALA A 115 -7.10 18.73 8.77
C ALA A 115 -8.54 18.95 8.34
N PHE A 116 -9.44 18.16 8.91
CA PHE A 116 -10.88 18.39 8.88
C PHE A 116 -11.35 18.61 10.33
N ASN A 117 -11.77 19.82 10.65
CA ASN A 117 -12.27 20.20 11.96
C ASN A 117 -13.74 20.58 11.90
N SER A 118 -14.40 20.58 13.07
CA SER A 118 -15.75 21.11 13.22
C SER A 118 -15.75 22.23 14.23
N SER A 119 -16.27 23.39 13.84
CA SER A 119 -16.51 24.53 14.73
C SER A 119 -17.95 24.59 15.24
N LEU A 120 -18.77 23.56 14.97
CA LEU A 120 -20.16 23.48 15.38
C LEU A 120 -20.24 23.12 16.88
N ILE A 121 -20.50 24.14 17.71
CA ILE A 121 -20.35 24.11 19.18
C ILE A 121 -21.30 23.10 19.90
N ASN A 122 -22.33 22.56 19.24
CA ASN A 122 -23.44 21.87 19.92
C ASN A 122 -23.92 20.55 19.30
N SER A 123 -23.22 19.92 18.35
CA SER A 123 -23.75 18.72 17.70
C SER A 123 -23.08 17.43 18.22
N ASN A 124 -23.90 16.50 18.71
CA ASN A 124 -23.55 15.08 18.88
C ASN A 124 -23.21 14.39 17.54
N THR A 125 -23.14 15.13 16.42
CA THR A 125 -22.68 14.65 15.11
C THR A 125 -21.19 14.94 15.00
N ASN A 126 -20.37 13.89 15.04
CA ASN A 126 -19.00 14.00 14.57
C ASN A 126 -19.07 14.04 13.03
N GLU A 127 -18.96 15.21 12.40
CA GLU A 127 -19.14 15.39 10.95
C GLU A 127 -18.23 14.48 10.12
N LEU A 128 -17.02 14.21 10.62
CA LEU A 128 -16.10 13.23 10.05
C LEU A 128 -16.64 11.80 10.10
N LYS A 129 -17.31 11.45 11.20
CA LYS A 129 -17.99 10.17 11.35
C LYS A 129 -19.20 10.07 10.43
N ASP A 130 -19.95 11.15 10.25
CA ASP A 130 -21.14 11.15 9.37
C ASP A 130 -20.76 11.17 7.87
N LEU A 131 -19.71 11.90 7.48
CA LEU A 131 -19.23 11.96 6.09
C LEU A 131 -18.41 10.75 5.68
N PHE A 132 -17.52 10.26 6.55
CA PHE A 132 -16.51 9.29 6.17
C PHE A 132 -16.50 8.04 7.07
N GLY A 133 -17.33 7.99 8.12
CA GLY A 133 -17.28 6.90 9.10
C GLY A 133 -16.01 6.90 9.96
N ILE A 134 -15.24 8.00 9.97
CA ILE A 134 -13.93 8.05 10.64
C ILE A 134 -14.05 8.65 12.04
N THR A 135 -13.24 8.15 12.97
CA THR A 135 -13.06 8.75 14.30
C THR A 135 -11.59 9.11 14.45
N LEU A 136 -11.32 10.37 14.80
CA LEU A 136 -9.96 10.82 14.98
C LEU A 136 -9.40 10.36 16.34
N LYS A 137 -8.12 10.02 16.35
CA LYS A 137 -7.33 9.70 17.55
C LYS A 137 -6.36 10.84 17.82
N ASN A 138 -6.89 11.92 18.42
CA ASN A 138 -6.19 13.20 18.57
C ASN A 138 -5.18 13.24 19.73
N GLU A 139 -5.11 12.22 20.59
CA GLU A 139 -4.34 12.26 21.84
C GLU A 139 -2.91 11.70 21.73
N MET A 140 -2.51 11.22 20.56
CA MET A 140 -1.27 10.49 20.39
C MET A 140 -0.28 11.40 19.66
N PHE A 141 0.95 11.49 20.17
CA PHE A 141 2.16 12.07 19.54
C PHE A 141 2.60 13.49 19.89
N ASN A 142 2.02 14.22 20.86
CA ASN A 142 2.40 15.61 21.20
C ASN A 142 3.91 15.92 21.43
N ASN A 143 4.78 14.90 21.55
CA ASN A 143 6.22 15.06 21.80
C ASN A 143 7.15 14.73 20.61
N ARG A 144 6.63 14.38 19.43
CA ARG A 144 7.46 14.07 18.24
C ARG A 144 7.48 15.23 17.24
N LEU A 145 8.59 15.45 16.54
CA LEU A 145 8.70 16.48 15.49
C LEU A 145 8.15 16.00 14.14
N SER A 146 8.30 14.71 13.88
CA SER A 146 7.85 14.06 12.65
C SER A 146 7.44 12.62 12.91
N LEU A 147 6.65 12.08 11.99
CA LEU A 147 6.28 10.67 11.95
C LEU A 147 6.59 10.10 10.57
N ILE A 148 6.77 8.79 10.51
CA ILE A 148 6.95 8.07 9.26
C ILE A 148 5.70 7.24 9.02
N GLN A 149 5.09 7.43 7.86
CA GLN A 149 3.97 6.66 7.39
C GLN A 149 4.42 5.66 6.36
N ALA A 150 3.96 4.43 6.50
CA ALA A 150 4.05 3.42 5.47
C ALA A 150 2.78 3.41 4.64
N VAL A 151 2.87 3.87 3.39
CA VAL A 151 1.81 3.75 2.40
C VAL A 151 1.97 2.40 1.70
N PHE A 152 0.95 1.57 1.72
CA PHE A 152 0.98 0.24 1.11
C PHE A 152 0.08 0.15 -0.12
N GLN A 153 0.20 -0.95 -0.87
CA GLN A 153 -0.61 -1.17 -2.05
C GLN A 153 -2.07 -1.41 -1.66
N SER A 154 -2.97 -0.68 -2.30
CA SER A 154 -4.40 -0.66 -2.08
C SER A 154 -5.14 -0.37 -3.40
N PRO A 155 -6.46 -0.58 -3.47
CA PRO A 155 -7.29 -0.18 -4.60
C PRO A 155 -7.09 1.26 -5.10
N ILE A 156 -6.67 2.20 -4.24
CA ILE A 156 -6.53 3.63 -4.61
C ILE A 156 -5.16 3.97 -5.23
N ASN A 157 -4.21 3.03 -5.27
CA ASN A 157 -2.85 3.28 -5.78
C ASN A 157 -2.26 2.10 -6.58
N SER A 158 -3.12 1.24 -7.16
CA SER A 158 -2.70 0.04 -7.91
C SER A 158 -2.36 0.26 -9.38
N PHE A 159 -2.48 1.48 -9.92
CA PHE A 159 -2.51 1.72 -11.37
C PHE A 159 -1.14 1.85 -12.04
N LYS A 160 -0.08 2.24 -11.31
CA LYS A 160 1.25 2.42 -11.93
C LYS A 160 2.45 1.85 -11.17
N TYR A 161 2.40 1.69 -9.86
CA TYR A 161 3.57 1.23 -9.07
C TYR A 161 3.20 0.16 -8.04
N SER A 162 3.97 -0.93 -8.04
CA SER A 162 3.69 -2.15 -7.27
C SER A 162 4.40 -2.23 -5.92
N SER A 163 4.82 -1.10 -5.32
CA SER A 163 5.55 -1.13 -4.05
C SER A 163 4.93 -0.22 -3.01
N LYS A 164 4.88 -0.74 -1.78
CA LYS A 164 4.84 0.07 -0.55
C LYS A 164 5.86 1.21 -0.67
N PHE A 165 5.62 2.33 0.00
CA PHE A 165 6.62 3.39 0.18
C PHE A 165 6.43 4.11 1.50
N LEU A 166 7.46 4.82 1.94
CA LEU A 166 7.39 5.63 3.14
C LEU A 166 7.32 7.10 2.84
N VAL A 167 6.64 7.81 3.72
CA VAL A 167 6.50 9.25 3.72
C VAL A 167 6.78 9.73 5.12
N SER A 168 7.77 10.61 5.30
CA SER A 168 7.91 11.31 6.57
C SER A 168 7.04 12.57 6.53
N VAL A 169 6.40 12.88 7.65
CA VAL A 169 5.46 14.00 7.77
C VAL A 169 5.72 14.77 9.06
N LYS A 170 5.50 16.08 9.05
CA LYS A 170 5.48 16.90 10.28
C LYS A 170 4.41 16.39 11.23
N ASN A 171 4.62 16.43 12.53
CA ASN A 171 3.68 15.90 13.52
C ASN A 171 2.54 16.90 13.89
N GLU A 172 1.87 17.43 12.87
CA GLU A 172 0.71 18.33 13.01
C GLU A 172 -0.55 17.70 12.39
N ASN A 173 -0.55 16.37 12.27
CA ASN A 173 -1.49 15.61 11.44
C ASN A 173 -2.63 15.03 12.24
N GLN A 174 -3.72 14.71 11.54
CA GLN A 174 -4.85 13.96 12.07
C GLN A 174 -4.67 12.46 11.83
N TYR A 175 -5.10 11.65 12.79
CA TYR A 175 -4.99 10.19 12.74
C TYR A 175 -6.36 9.58 12.97
N VAL A 176 -6.64 8.46 12.32
CA VAL A 176 -7.90 7.75 12.37
C VAL A 176 -7.73 6.47 13.19
N ASP A 177 -8.66 6.25 14.12
CA ASP A 177 -8.81 4.99 14.85
C ASP A 177 -9.50 3.94 13.96
N LEU A 178 -8.77 2.86 13.66
CA LEU A 178 -9.25 1.76 12.81
C LEU A 178 -10.13 0.75 13.56
N LYS A 179 -10.17 0.78 14.91
CA LYS A 179 -10.85 -0.27 15.71
C LYS A 179 -12.38 -0.24 15.62
N ARG A 180 -12.96 0.87 15.19
CA ARG A 180 -14.40 1.13 15.41
C ARG A 180 -15.27 0.97 14.17
N PHE A 181 -14.71 0.82 12.97
CA PHE A 181 -15.47 0.78 11.70
C PHE A 181 -14.79 -0.06 10.61
N ASN A 182 -15.57 -0.57 9.65
CA ASN A 182 -15.08 -1.21 8.41
C ASN A 182 -14.47 -0.16 7.46
N LEU A 183 -13.36 0.43 7.85
CA LEU A 183 -12.63 1.43 7.07
C LEU A 183 -11.48 0.76 6.31
N SER A 184 -11.32 1.12 5.04
CA SER A 184 -10.12 0.75 4.30
C SER A 184 -9.02 1.79 4.56
N ASN A 185 -7.80 1.35 4.78
CA ASN A 185 -6.62 2.20 4.89
C ASN A 185 -5.65 1.94 3.75
N ALA A 186 -4.88 2.96 3.39
CA ALA A 186 -3.77 2.86 2.44
C ALA A 186 -2.42 3.13 3.10
N GLY A 187 -2.39 3.28 4.42
CA GLY A 187 -1.14 3.38 5.16
C GLY A 187 -1.29 3.13 6.67
N HIS A 188 -0.16 3.06 7.35
CA HIS A 188 -0.07 3.00 8.81
C HIS A 188 1.11 3.83 9.32
N ILE A 189 1.04 4.23 10.58
CA ILE A 189 2.08 5.02 11.24
C ILE A 189 3.10 4.06 11.84
N LEU A 190 4.37 4.27 11.52
CA LEU A 190 5.46 3.46 12.05
C LEU A 190 5.89 3.95 13.43
N ASP A 191 6.49 3.04 14.20
CA ASP A 191 7.11 3.32 15.50
C ASP A 191 6.11 3.74 16.60
N THR A 192 4.95 3.07 16.59
CA THR A 192 3.90 3.20 17.61
C THR A 192 3.47 1.81 18.08
N ASP A 193 3.22 1.66 19.39
CA ASP A 193 2.74 0.39 19.98
C ASP A 193 1.38 -0.06 19.41
N GLU A 194 0.69 0.85 18.71
CA GLU A 194 -0.61 0.65 18.09
C GLU A 194 -0.54 0.76 16.55
N SER A 195 0.62 0.49 15.94
CA SER A 195 0.87 0.74 14.50
C SER A 195 -0.14 0.06 13.55
N SER A 196 -0.84 -1.00 13.97
CA SER A 196 -1.91 -1.64 13.19
C SER A 196 -3.31 -1.07 13.42
N GLU A 197 -3.48 -0.19 14.41
CA GLU A 197 -4.78 0.29 14.89
C GLU A 197 -5.06 1.74 14.50
N ILE A 198 -4.07 2.43 13.93
CA ILE A 198 -4.16 3.83 13.52
C ILE A 198 -3.68 4.04 12.08
N SER A 199 -4.34 4.95 11.37
CA SER A 199 -3.94 5.37 10.02
C SER A 199 -4.19 6.85 9.79
N SER A 200 -3.33 7.45 9.00
CA SER A 200 -3.45 8.82 8.48
C SER A 200 -3.91 8.83 7.02
N ILE A 201 -4.12 7.68 6.39
CA ILE A 201 -4.67 7.59 5.03
C ILE A 201 -5.76 6.52 5.03
N VAL A 202 -7.00 6.99 5.04
CA VAL A 202 -8.19 6.12 4.96
C VAL A 202 -9.03 6.51 3.76
N TYR A 203 -9.65 5.53 3.16
CA TYR A 203 -10.52 5.72 2.01
C TYR A 203 -11.69 4.76 2.11
N GLY A 204 -12.72 5.04 1.33
CA GLY A 204 -13.88 4.18 1.33
C GLY A 204 -15.04 4.81 0.58
N TYR A 205 -16.22 4.34 0.94
CA TYR A 205 -17.46 4.75 0.33
C TYR A 205 -18.40 5.22 1.43
N ASN A 206 -19.09 6.33 1.16
CA ASN A 206 -20.29 6.68 1.89
C ASN A 206 -21.44 6.63 0.88
N ASN A 207 -22.31 5.63 1.03
CA ASN A 207 -23.30 5.28 0.01
C ASN A 207 -22.64 4.99 -1.35
N SER A 208 -22.99 5.73 -2.40
CA SER A 208 -22.46 5.60 -3.76
C SER A 208 -21.23 6.47 -4.03
N GLY A 209 -20.93 7.40 -3.12
CA GLY A 209 -19.82 8.35 -3.23
C GLY A 209 -18.53 7.82 -2.63
N LYS A 210 -17.40 8.30 -3.14
CA LYS A 210 -16.07 7.87 -2.71
C LYS A 210 -15.46 8.93 -1.80
N PHE A 211 -14.70 8.53 -0.80
CA PHE A 211 -13.89 9.46 -0.04
C PHE A 211 -12.46 8.98 0.09
N LEU A 212 -11.55 9.95 0.15
CA LEU A 212 -10.18 9.79 0.57
C LEU A 212 -9.90 10.83 1.63
N PHE A 213 -9.48 10.37 2.81
CA PHE A 213 -9.01 11.22 3.89
C PHE A 213 -7.52 10.99 4.09
N ILE A 214 -6.74 12.06 3.96
CA ILE A 214 -5.31 12.13 4.23
C ILE A 214 -5.14 13.09 5.39
N GLY A 215 -4.75 12.60 6.55
CA GLY A 215 -4.62 13.42 7.76
C GLY A 215 -3.42 14.36 7.78
N PHE A 216 -2.74 14.56 6.65
CA PHE A 216 -1.59 15.45 6.50
C PHE A 216 -1.65 16.16 5.15
N GLY A 217 -1.06 17.36 5.08
CA GLY A 217 -1.03 18.17 3.87
C GLY A 217 0.17 17.86 2.97
N LEU A 218 0.11 18.34 1.73
CA LEU A 218 1.23 18.35 0.79
C LEU A 218 2.41 19.14 1.34
N THR A 219 2.15 20.19 2.11
CA THR A 219 3.16 21.03 2.77
C THR A 219 3.76 20.41 4.04
N ASN A 220 3.17 19.32 4.54
CA ASN A 220 3.64 18.59 5.71
C ASN A 220 4.63 17.47 5.37
N LEU A 221 4.82 17.16 4.08
CA LEU A 221 5.79 16.16 3.63
C LEU A 221 7.22 16.56 4.01
N ILE A 222 7.97 15.61 4.55
CA ILE A 222 9.38 15.73 4.89
C ILE A 222 10.09 14.59 4.16
N GLY A 223 11.03 14.89 3.27
CA GLY A 223 11.70 13.85 2.50
C GLY A 223 12.56 14.37 1.36
N GLY A 224 13.21 13.44 0.66
CA GLY A 224 13.96 13.72 -0.56
C GLY A 224 13.05 13.68 -1.79
N SER A 225 13.62 13.99 -2.96
CA SER A 225 12.89 14.05 -4.23
C SER A 225 12.14 12.75 -4.58
N LYS A 226 12.59 11.60 -4.08
CA LYS A 226 11.95 10.30 -4.35
C LYS A 226 10.72 10.06 -3.48
N GLU A 227 10.70 10.46 -2.21
CA GLU A 227 9.50 10.41 -1.37
C GLU A 227 8.39 11.30 -1.93
N TYR A 228 8.73 12.52 -2.33
CA TYR A 228 7.80 13.43 -2.99
C TYR A 228 7.24 12.82 -4.27
N ARG A 229 8.10 12.26 -5.12
CA ARG A 229 7.68 11.65 -6.38
C ARG A 229 6.77 10.44 -6.16
N ASN A 230 7.05 9.60 -5.17
CA ASN A 230 6.22 8.43 -4.85
C ASN A 230 4.86 8.86 -4.32
N PHE A 231 4.81 9.87 -3.45
CA PHE A 231 3.56 10.40 -2.93
C PHE A 231 2.73 11.11 -4.01
N GLU A 232 3.39 11.86 -4.91
CA GLU A 232 2.75 12.45 -6.09
C GLU A 232 2.09 11.38 -6.97
N LEU A 233 2.80 10.28 -7.26
CA LEU A 233 2.26 9.16 -8.03
C LEU A 233 1.08 8.48 -7.32
N PHE A 234 1.18 8.29 -6.00
CA PHE A 234 0.07 7.82 -5.18
C PHE A 234 -1.15 8.73 -5.34
N LEU A 235 -0.96 10.05 -5.22
CA LEU A 235 -2.05 11.02 -5.28
C LEU A 235 -2.72 11.05 -6.66
N LEU A 236 -1.94 10.95 -7.73
CA LEU A 236 -2.46 10.84 -9.09
C LEU A 236 -3.32 9.59 -9.30
N ASP A 237 -2.91 8.45 -8.74
CA ASP A 237 -3.68 7.23 -8.81
C ASP A 237 -4.94 7.29 -7.91
N ALA A 238 -4.84 7.97 -6.76
CA ALA A 238 -5.97 8.21 -5.87
C ALA A 238 -7.03 9.12 -6.52
N ILE A 239 -6.62 10.17 -7.25
CA ILE A 239 -7.54 11.06 -7.98
C ILE A 239 -8.26 10.28 -9.09
N LYS A 240 -7.56 9.42 -9.83
CA LYS A 240 -8.23 8.53 -10.80
C LYS A 240 -9.20 7.58 -10.10
N TRP A 241 -8.86 7.12 -8.91
CA TRP A 241 -9.77 6.29 -8.12
C TRP A 241 -11.02 7.05 -7.69
N LEU A 242 -10.89 8.31 -7.29
CA LEU A 242 -12.01 9.18 -6.95
C LEU A 242 -12.86 9.54 -8.16
N ASP A 243 -12.30 9.58 -9.37
CA ASP A 243 -13.04 9.89 -10.59
C ASP A 243 -14.23 8.93 -10.79
N VAL A 244 -15.40 9.51 -11.06
CA VAL A 244 -16.67 8.79 -11.23
C VAL A 244 -16.68 8.05 -12.58
N ASP A 245 -15.91 8.51 -13.56
CA ASP A 245 -15.84 7.93 -14.90
C ASP A 245 -15.02 6.63 -14.96
N VAL A 246 -14.29 6.27 -13.89
CA VAL A 246 -13.58 4.98 -13.85
C VAL A 246 -14.56 3.89 -13.42
N SER A 247 -15.10 3.19 -14.43
CA SER A 247 -16.11 2.16 -14.25
C SER A 247 -15.61 0.91 -13.54
N ALA A 248 -14.29 0.66 -13.46
CA ALA A 248 -13.72 -0.53 -12.83
C ALA A 248 -12.41 -0.29 -12.07
N PHE A 249 -12.33 -0.89 -10.89
CA PHE A 249 -11.16 -0.82 -10.01
C PHE A 249 -10.59 -2.21 -9.74
N PRO A 250 -9.62 -2.68 -10.57
CA PRO A 250 -8.99 -3.95 -10.35
C PRO A 250 -7.92 -3.89 -9.26
N TYR A 251 -8.03 -4.78 -8.28
CA TYR A 251 -6.92 -5.15 -7.40
C TYR A 251 -6.69 -6.65 -7.49
N LEU A 252 -5.43 -7.07 -7.61
CA LEU A 252 -5.06 -8.46 -7.84
C LEU A 252 -4.36 -9.04 -6.63
N THR A 253 -4.72 -10.28 -6.30
CA THR A 253 -3.98 -11.10 -5.35
C THR A 253 -3.97 -12.54 -5.83
N ILE A 254 -2.90 -13.29 -5.57
CA ILE A 254 -2.91 -14.74 -5.73
C ILE A 254 -3.57 -15.33 -4.48
N ASN A 255 -4.47 -16.30 -4.63
CA ASN A 255 -5.39 -16.79 -3.59
C ASN A 255 -4.74 -16.92 -2.19
N LYS A 256 -5.04 -15.94 -1.33
CA LYS A 256 -4.52 -15.73 0.03
C LYS A 256 -5.10 -16.71 1.07
N LYS A 257 -5.35 -17.97 0.70
CA LYS A 257 -5.67 -18.97 1.74
C LYS A 257 -4.45 -19.36 2.56
N GLU A 258 -3.24 -18.98 2.14
CA GLU A 258 -2.00 -19.35 2.81
C GLU A 258 -1.58 -18.31 3.86
N GLN A 259 -1.47 -18.73 5.12
CA GLN A 259 -0.72 -18.03 6.16
C GLN A 259 0.75 -18.44 6.03
N ILE A 260 1.57 -17.53 5.49
CA ILE A 260 3.01 -17.78 5.32
C ILE A 260 3.70 -17.70 6.69
N LYS A 261 4.47 -18.73 7.03
CA LYS A 261 5.29 -18.76 8.25
C LYS A 261 6.76 -18.88 7.87
N LEU A 262 7.61 -18.07 8.49
CA LEU A 262 9.06 -18.17 8.40
C LEU A 262 9.62 -18.61 9.74
N LEU A 263 10.41 -19.68 9.75
CA LEU A 263 11.02 -20.24 10.95
C LEU A 263 12.45 -19.71 11.09
N PHE A 264 12.68 -18.82 12.05
CA PHE A 264 14.00 -18.28 12.36
C PHE A 264 14.63 -19.12 13.47
N VAL A 265 15.77 -19.73 13.20
CA VAL A 265 16.53 -20.55 14.15
C VAL A 265 17.86 -19.88 14.42
N GLN A 266 18.08 -19.43 15.65
CA GLN A 266 19.37 -18.88 16.03
C GLN A 266 20.41 -19.99 16.12
N TYR A 267 21.52 -19.83 15.41
CA TYR A 267 22.67 -20.71 15.55
C TYR A 267 23.46 -20.29 16.80
N ASN A 268 23.69 -21.24 17.70
CA ASN A 268 24.53 -21.07 18.87
C ASN A 268 25.11 -22.42 19.32
N ASN A 269 25.92 -22.42 20.38
CA ASN A 269 26.57 -23.64 20.88
C ASN A 269 25.59 -24.68 21.45
N ALA A 270 24.36 -24.28 21.78
CA ALA A 270 23.32 -25.19 22.29
C ALA A 270 22.52 -25.84 21.16
N PHE A 271 22.78 -25.49 19.90
CA PHE A 271 21.99 -25.97 18.77
C PHE A 271 22.35 -27.42 18.38
N ASN A 272 21.36 -28.31 18.42
CA ASN A 272 21.51 -29.66 17.88
C ASN A 272 21.48 -29.64 16.34
N LYS A 273 22.60 -30.04 15.75
CA LYS A 273 22.79 -30.03 14.30
C LYS A 273 21.84 -30.97 13.55
N ASN A 274 21.41 -32.06 14.20
CA ASN A 274 20.48 -33.00 13.60
C ASN A 274 19.04 -32.47 13.57
N PHE A 275 18.73 -31.44 14.38
CA PHE A 275 17.39 -30.87 14.43
C PHE A 275 17.01 -30.16 13.11
N ILE A 276 17.98 -29.64 12.34
CA ILE A 276 17.70 -29.10 10.99
C ILE A 276 17.07 -30.16 10.08
N GLU A 277 17.59 -31.39 10.11
CA GLU A 277 17.07 -32.47 9.28
C GLU A 277 15.64 -32.82 9.70
N VAL A 278 15.39 -32.86 11.01
CA VAL A 278 14.04 -33.08 11.55
C VAL A 278 13.08 -31.98 11.07
N LEU A 279 13.48 -30.70 11.17
CA LEU A 279 12.65 -29.58 10.71
C LEU A 279 12.37 -29.67 9.19
N LYS A 280 13.38 -30.03 8.39
CA LYS A 280 13.21 -30.21 6.93
C LYS A 280 12.32 -31.38 6.57
N LEU A 281 12.47 -32.54 7.24
CA LEU A 281 11.63 -33.71 7.05
C LEU A 281 10.16 -33.43 7.38
N ASN A 282 9.89 -32.45 8.25
CA ASN A 282 8.54 -31.98 8.59
C ASN A 282 8.12 -30.73 7.79
N ASN A 283 8.83 -30.38 6.70
CA ASN A 283 8.53 -29.25 5.81
C ASN A 283 8.57 -27.86 6.47
N PHE A 284 9.29 -27.67 7.58
CA PHE A 284 9.35 -26.39 8.30
C PHE A 284 10.38 -25.38 7.76
N ASN A 285 11.29 -25.79 6.87
CA ASN A 285 12.24 -24.94 6.13
C ASN A 285 12.89 -23.80 6.97
N PRO A 286 13.80 -24.11 7.90
CA PRO A 286 14.37 -23.10 8.79
C PRO A 286 15.32 -22.13 8.08
N LEU A 287 15.26 -20.86 8.48
CA LEU A 287 16.25 -19.83 8.23
C LEU A 287 17.22 -19.80 9.42
N ILE A 288 18.48 -20.11 9.17
CA ILE A 288 19.52 -20.18 10.20
C ILE A 288 20.13 -18.80 10.36
N ILE A 289 19.85 -18.17 11.50
CA ILE A 289 20.39 -16.87 11.87
C ILE A 289 21.75 -17.09 12.53
N ILE A 290 22.81 -16.63 11.88
CA ILE A 290 24.19 -16.72 12.37
C ILE A 290 24.68 -15.34 12.81
N ASP A 291 25.35 -15.27 13.95
CA ASP A 291 26.02 -14.05 14.39
C ASP A 291 27.51 -14.06 13.99
N GLU A 292 28.15 -12.90 14.11
CA GLU A 292 29.56 -12.71 13.78
C GLU A 292 30.53 -13.54 14.65
N THR A 293 30.10 -13.91 15.86
CA THR A 293 30.92 -14.64 16.83
C THR A 293 30.76 -16.15 16.71
N SER A 294 29.83 -16.60 15.85
CA SER A 294 29.42 -17.98 15.75
C SER A 294 30.53 -18.83 15.14
N ARG A 295 30.97 -19.85 15.88
CA ARG A 295 31.86 -20.89 15.34
C ARG A 295 31.04 -21.86 14.50
N LEU A 296 31.08 -21.66 13.19
CA LEU A 296 30.27 -22.39 12.23
C LEU A 296 30.78 -23.83 12.05
N ASP A 297 29.89 -24.82 12.19
CA ASP A 297 30.17 -26.19 11.77
C ASP A 297 29.78 -26.37 10.30
N LYS A 298 30.78 -26.63 9.45
CA LYS A 298 30.60 -26.85 8.00
C LYS A 298 29.57 -27.92 7.68
N ASN A 299 29.53 -29.00 8.46
CA ASN A 299 28.60 -30.11 8.25
C ASN A 299 27.13 -29.69 8.39
N LEU A 300 26.85 -28.58 9.10
CA LEU A 300 25.51 -28.03 9.21
C LEU A 300 25.11 -27.25 7.96
N PHE A 301 26.03 -26.44 7.43
CA PHE A 301 25.76 -25.55 6.31
C PHE A 301 25.66 -26.27 4.98
N ASP A 302 26.33 -27.43 4.83
CA ASP A 302 26.09 -28.34 3.70
C ASP A 302 24.64 -28.84 3.63
N LYS A 303 23.92 -28.81 4.76
CA LYS A 303 22.53 -29.24 4.86
C LYS A 303 21.53 -28.11 4.68
N VAL A 304 21.95 -26.86 4.48
CA VAL A 304 21.06 -25.68 4.38
C VAL A 304 21.37 -24.95 3.06
N SER A 305 20.35 -24.49 2.35
CA SER A 305 20.57 -23.67 1.17
C SER A 305 21.20 -22.34 1.56
N GLU A 306 22.14 -21.83 0.77
CA GLU A 306 22.84 -20.55 1.02
C GLU A 306 21.87 -19.38 1.33
N GLU A 307 20.72 -19.34 0.65
CA GLU A 307 19.70 -18.31 0.89
C GLU A 307 19.01 -18.41 2.25
N ASN A 308 18.97 -19.59 2.86
CA ASN A 308 18.41 -19.76 4.21
C ASN A 308 19.45 -19.54 5.31
N ILE A 309 20.70 -19.25 4.96
CA ILE A 309 21.73 -18.80 5.90
C ILE A 309 21.60 -17.28 5.97
N VAL A 310 21.26 -16.76 7.14
CA VAL A 310 21.02 -15.33 7.36
C VAL A 310 22.08 -14.79 8.31
N LEU A 311 22.95 -13.92 7.80
CA LEU A 311 23.95 -13.25 8.62
C LEU A 311 23.31 -12.10 9.39
N ASP A 312 23.42 -12.13 10.71
CA ASP A 312 22.92 -11.09 11.61
C ASP A 312 23.93 -9.96 11.77
N PHE A 313 23.61 -8.81 11.18
CA PHE A 313 24.42 -7.60 11.27
C PHE A 313 23.98 -6.65 12.38
N ARG A 314 22.96 -6.98 13.18
CA ARG A 314 22.42 -6.06 14.20
C ARG A 314 23.41 -5.73 15.33
N SER A 315 24.44 -6.56 15.53
CA SER A 315 25.50 -6.33 16.51
C SER A 315 26.66 -5.46 15.99
N ASN A 316 26.73 -5.20 14.69
CA ASN A 316 27.84 -4.49 14.05
C ASN A 316 27.72 -2.94 14.19
N ARG A 317 27.47 -2.47 15.42
CA ARG A 317 27.16 -1.06 15.73
C ARG A 317 28.36 -0.13 15.80
N ASP A 318 29.58 -0.66 15.90
CA ASP A 318 30.76 0.16 16.26
C ASP A 318 31.83 0.33 15.16
N ASN A 319 31.74 -0.35 14.02
CA ASN A 319 32.78 -0.26 12.98
C ASN A 319 32.40 0.70 11.85
N ASN A 320 32.33 2.00 12.17
CA ASN A 320 32.29 3.08 11.17
C ASN A 320 33.52 3.12 10.23
N SER A 321 34.53 2.29 10.47
CA SER A 321 35.80 2.25 9.71
C SER A 321 35.94 1.06 8.76
N MET A 322 35.07 0.05 8.81
CA MET A 322 35.24 -1.19 8.05
C MET A 322 34.19 -1.30 6.94
N ASN A 323 34.66 -1.39 5.69
CA ASN A 323 33.80 -1.61 4.54
C ASN A 323 33.02 -2.92 4.72
N ILE A 324 31.69 -2.82 4.78
CA ILE A 324 30.80 -3.96 5.07
C ILE A 324 30.95 -5.11 4.08
N VAL A 325 31.32 -4.82 2.83
CA VAL A 325 31.59 -5.82 1.80
C VAL A 325 32.88 -6.58 2.10
N ASP A 326 33.93 -5.89 2.55
CA ASP A 326 35.20 -6.53 2.90
C ASP A 326 35.04 -7.41 4.15
N TYR A 327 34.20 -6.97 5.09
CA TYR A 327 33.78 -7.81 6.21
C TYR A 327 33.06 -9.07 5.71
N LEU A 328 32.02 -8.93 4.89
CA LEU A 328 31.24 -10.06 4.38
C LEU A 328 32.14 -11.06 3.64
N ARG A 329 33.02 -10.56 2.77
CA ARG A 329 34.01 -11.36 2.05
C ARG A 329 34.94 -12.12 3.00
N SER A 330 35.39 -11.47 4.07
CA SER A 330 36.26 -12.10 5.08
C SER A 330 35.51 -13.20 5.84
N PHE A 331 34.26 -12.93 6.23
CA PHE A 331 33.40 -13.89 6.93
C PHE A 331 33.10 -15.12 6.05
N GLU A 332 32.70 -14.91 4.80
CA GLU A 332 32.47 -15.98 3.82
C GLU A 332 33.74 -16.83 3.60
N SER A 333 34.90 -16.19 3.45
CA SER A 333 36.18 -16.86 3.24
C SER A 333 36.60 -17.73 4.43
N LEU A 334 36.49 -17.19 5.65
CA LEU A 334 36.84 -17.91 6.88
C LEU A 334 35.95 -19.14 7.10
N ASN A 335 34.65 -18.97 6.85
CA ASN A 335 33.66 -20.01 7.12
C ASN A 335 33.39 -20.94 5.94
N LYS A 336 33.87 -20.59 4.73
CA LYS A 336 33.61 -21.29 3.47
C LYS A 336 32.11 -21.42 3.16
N ILE A 337 31.37 -20.33 3.32
CA ILE A 337 29.93 -20.24 2.99
C ILE A 337 29.69 -19.05 2.07
N SER A 338 28.56 -19.05 1.34
CA SER A 338 28.03 -17.85 0.70
C SER A 338 26.79 -17.36 1.44
N VAL A 339 26.73 -16.05 1.66
CA VAL A 339 25.64 -15.38 2.34
C VAL A 339 24.83 -14.61 1.31
N LYS A 340 23.60 -15.06 1.08
CA LYS A 340 22.63 -14.39 0.19
C LYS A 340 21.57 -13.60 0.94
N SER A 341 21.53 -13.74 2.26
CA SER A 341 20.51 -13.19 3.13
C SER A 341 21.10 -12.54 4.36
N VAL A 342 20.61 -11.35 4.70
CA VAL A 342 21.11 -10.57 5.84
C VAL A 342 19.97 -10.11 6.72
N LEU A 343 20.21 -10.11 8.03
CA LEU A 343 19.33 -9.52 9.03
C LEU A 343 19.97 -8.21 9.50
N ILE A 344 19.29 -7.10 9.26
CA ILE A 344 19.83 -5.75 9.47
C ILE A 344 18.89 -4.89 10.33
N SER A 345 19.49 -3.98 11.09
CA SER A 345 18.78 -2.99 11.89
C SER A 345 18.56 -1.69 11.10
N SER A 346 17.76 -0.80 11.68
CA SER A 346 17.33 0.47 11.08
C SER A 346 18.43 1.51 10.85
N ASP A 347 19.65 1.24 11.30
CA ASP A 347 20.85 2.08 11.20
C ASP A 347 21.65 1.84 9.92
N PHE A 348 21.31 0.81 9.13
CA PHE A 348 21.91 0.57 7.82
C PHE A 348 21.55 1.68 6.82
N THR A 349 22.57 2.25 6.19
CA THR A 349 22.42 3.26 5.14
C THR A 349 22.08 2.65 3.77
N PRO A 350 21.39 3.39 2.87
CA PRO A 350 21.14 2.93 1.50
C PRO A 350 22.40 2.56 0.72
N LEU A 351 23.51 3.25 1.01
CA LEU A 351 24.80 2.96 0.41
C LEU A 351 25.30 1.56 0.80
N GLN A 352 25.23 1.21 2.09
CA GLN A 352 25.61 -0.13 2.58
C GLN A 352 24.72 -1.22 1.98
N ILE A 353 23.41 -0.95 1.84
CA ILE A 353 22.48 -1.88 1.18
C ILE A 353 22.88 -2.06 -0.28
N SER A 354 23.14 -0.97 -1.03
CA SER A 354 23.59 -1.06 -2.42
C SER A 354 24.90 -1.83 -2.58
N GLN A 355 25.86 -1.61 -1.69
CA GLN A 355 27.14 -2.31 -1.68
C GLN A 355 26.97 -3.82 -1.44
N LEU A 356 26.13 -4.21 -0.48
CA LEU A 356 25.80 -5.62 -0.24
C LEU A 356 25.09 -6.26 -1.44
N LYS A 357 24.21 -5.52 -2.10
CA LYS A 357 23.53 -5.97 -3.33
C LYS A 357 24.50 -6.20 -4.48
N GLU A 358 25.38 -5.25 -4.73
CA GLU A 358 26.42 -5.35 -5.77
C GLU A 358 27.37 -6.53 -5.50
N TYR A 359 27.59 -6.86 -4.23
CA TYR A 359 28.33 -8.05 -3.84
C TYR A 359 27.57 -9.37 -4.04
N GLY A 360 26.23 -9.32 -4.13
CA GLY A 360 25.37 -10.47 -4.43
C GLY A 360 24.50 -10.95 -3.26
N VAL A 361 24.21 -10.07 -2.29
CA VAL A 361 23.16 -10.27 -1.28
C VAL A 361 21.82 -9.85 -1.86
N ASP A 362 20.86 -10.78 -1.87
CA ASP A 362 19.57 -10.58 -2.54
C ASP A 362 18.38 -10.50 -1.57
N ASN A 363 18.57 -10.89 -0.31
CA ASN A 363 17.50 -10.93 0.68
C ASN A 363 17.87 -10.10 1.91
N PHE A 364 17.05 -9.09 2.22
CA PHE A 364 17.24 -8.17 3.32
C PHE A 364 16.08 -8.28 4.28
N ILE A 365 16.36 -8.66 5.51
CA ILE A 365 15.38 -8.77 6.58
C ILE A 365 15.64 -7.63 7.56
N PHE A 366 14.68 -6.73 7.73
CA PHE A 366 14.80 -5.56 8.59
C PHE A 366 14.07 -5.79 9.89
N ILE A 367 14.71 -5.43 10.99
CA ILE A 367 14.08 -5.39 12.31
C ILE A 367 13.88 -3.93 12.73
N ASN A 368 12.67 -3.61 13.22
CA ASN A 368 12.29 -2.36 13.90
C ASN A 368 12.18 -1.07 13.07
N LYS A 369 12.11 -1.12 11.74
CA LYS A 369 11.66 0.02 10.91
C LYS A 369 11.39 -0.46 9.50
N ASN A 370 10.43 0.16 8.79
CA ASN A 370 10.49 0.14 7.34
C ASN A 370 11.58 1.16 6.91
N ILE A 371 12.52 0.77 6.05
CA ILE A 371 13.32 1.73 5.28
C ILE A 371 12.38 2.32 4.23
N SER A 372 12.57 3.59 3.84
CA SER A 372 11.73 4.15 2.78
C SER A 372 11.90 3.26 1.54
N ASP A 373 10.81 2.67 1.02
CA ASP A 373 10.92 1.92 -0.25
C ASP A 373 11.37 2.85 -1.40
N ALA A 374 11.30 4.16 -1.15
CA ALA A 374 11.99 5.20 -1.90
C ALA A 374 13.53 5.04 -1.92
N GLU A 375 14.16 4.08 -1.27
CA GLU A 375 15.60 3.82 -1.37
C GLU A 375 15.91 2.45 -1.99
N LEU A 376 14.89 1.60 -2.15
CA LEU A 376 15.02 0.23 -2.63
C LEU A 376 14.64 0.16 -4.11
N LYS A 377 15.61 -0.13 -4.99
CA LYS A 377 15.32 -0.40 -6.41
C LYS A 377 14.61 -1.76 -6.54
N ASN A 378 13.54 -1.81 -7.33
CA ASN A 378 12.85 -3.05 -7.68
C ASN A 378 13.65 -3.82 -8.75
N ASP A 379 14.61 -4.62 -8.30
CA ASP A 379 15.51 -5.43 -9.14
C ASP A 379 15.42 -6.93 -8.85
N GLY A 380 14.41 -7.35 -8.08
CA GLY A 380 14.18 -8.75 -7.72
C GLY A 380 14.67 -9.13 -6.32
N SER A 381 15.40 -8.25 -5.61
CA SER A 381 15.73 -8.47 -4.20
C SER A 381 14.48 -8.53 -3.31
N LEU A 382 14.54 -9.38 -2.29
CA LEU A 382 13.54 -9.44 -1.22
C LEU A 382 13.88 -8.43 -0.13
N PHE A 383 12.90 -7.62 0.25
CA PHE A 383 12.96 -6.77 1.44
C PHE A 383 11.80 -7.19 2.36
N LEU A 384 12.14 -7.80 3.50
CA LEU A 384 11.17 -8.28 4.47
C LEU A 384 11.28 -7.46 5.75
N PHE A 385 10.17 -6.86 6.17
CA PHE A 385 10.12 -6.05 7.38
C PHE A 385 9.50 -6.84 8.53
N VAL A 386 10.22 -6.93 9.64
CA VAL A 386 9.89 -7.74 10.80
C VAL A 386 9.81 -6.84 12.03
N ASP A 387 8.73 -7.02 12.79
CA ASP A 387 8.48 -6.29 14.02
C ASP A 387 8.89 -7.16 15.22
N HIS A 388 9.75 -6.63 16.09
CA HIS A 388 10.31 -7.34 17.24
C HIS A 388 9.27 -7.59 18.35
N HIS A 389 8.14 -6.88 18.31
CA HIS A 389 7.06 -6.94 19.32
C HIS A 389 5.80 -7.68 18.84
N ALA A 390 5.85 -8.38 17.70
CA ALA A 390 4.70 -9.11 17.19
C ALA A 390 4.39 -10.37 18.03
N ASN A 391 3.78 -10.17 19.20
CA ASN A 391 2.89 -11.17 19.75
C ASN A 391 1.85 -11.48 18.66
N THR A 392 1.71 -12.77 18.40
CA THR A 392 0.84 -13.40 17.41
C THR A 392 -0.55 -12.77 17.37
N TYR A 393 -0.83 -12.04 16.29
CA TYR A 393 -2.19 -11.79 15.82
C TYR A 393 -2.34 -12.45 14.46
N PHE A 394 -3.45 -13.18 14.28
CA PHE A 394 -3.75 -14.07 13.15
C PHE A 394 -3.90 -13.37 11.78
N ASP A 395 -3.69 -12.05 11.71
CA ASP A 395 -4.00 -11.21 10.54
C ASP A 395 -2.77 -10.67 9.78
N LYS A 396 -1.53 -11.04 10.15
CA LYS A 396 -0.33 -10.69 9.35
C LYS A 396 -0.15 -11.68 8.19
N PRO A 397 0.11 -11.21 6.95
CA PRO A 397 0.30 -12.08 5.78
C PRO A 397 1.55 -12.97 5.85
N ILE A 398 2.53 -12.59 6.68
CA ILE A 398 3.74 -13.36 6.99
C ILE A 398 3.93 -13.32 8.50
N GLU A 399 4.02 -14.48 9.13
CA GLU A 399 4.31 -14.65 10.56
C GLU A 399 5.72 -15.21 10.73
N ILE A 400 6.46 -14.73 11.73
CA ILE A 400 7.81 -15.20 12.03
C ILE A 400 7.80 -15.93 13.36
N ILE A 401 8.34 -17.15 13.34
CA ILE A 401 8.47 -18.01 14.51
C ILE A 401 9.95 -18.09 14.85
N TYR A 402 10.30 -17.70 16.06
CA TYR A 402 11.67 -17.76 16.56
C TYR A 402 11.92 -19.03 17.37
N TYR A 403 13.06 -19.66 17.12
CA TYR A 403 13.66 -20.68 17.95
C TYR A 403 15.06 -20.23 18.38
N ILE A 404 15.23 -20.06 19.69
CA ILE A 404 16.52 -19.76 20.30
C ILE A 404 16.91 -21.01 21.09
N PRO A 405 17.89 -21.80 20.61
CA PRO A 405 18.31 -23.02 21.28
C PRO A 405 18.87 -22.69 22.66
N LYS A 406 18.48 -23.47 23.66
CA LYS A 406 18.98 -23.38 25.04
C LYS A 406 19.27 -24.80 25.54
N VAL A 407 20.25 -24.93 26.42
CA VAL A 407 20.46 -26.18 27.15
C VAL A 407 19.55 -26.18 28.36
N ASP A 408 18.66 -27.16 28.42
CA ASP A 408 17.84 -27.45 29.60
C ASP A 408 17.92 -28.96 29.83
N CYS A 409 18.39 -29.35 31.02
CA CYS A 409 18.58 -30.74 31.38
C CYS A 409 17.27 -31.41 31.82
N ASP A 410 16.23 -30.63 32.12
CA ASP A 410 14.98 -31.11 32.67
C ASP A 410 13.89 -31.24 31.60
N THR A 411 14.06 -30.61 30.43
CA THR A 411 13.08 -30.64 29.35
C THR A 411 13.70 -30.87 27.98
N ASP A 412 13.02 -31.66 27.15
CA ASP A 412 13.37 -31.80 25.73
C ASP A 412 12.82 -30.61 24.94
N ILE A 413 13.57 -29.50 24.97
CA ILE A 413 13.19 -28.24 24.33
C ILE A 413 12.90 -28.43 22.83
N GLU A 414 13.65 -29.29 22.15
CA GLU A 414 13.52 -29.53 20.71
C GLU A 414 12.23 -30.27 20.37
N ASN A 415 11.92 -31.34 21.11
CA ASN A 415 10.66 -32.07 20.92
C ASN A 415 9.46 -31.22 21.33
N ASN A 416 9.56 -30.41 22.38
CA ASN A 416 8.51 -29.46 22.77
C ASN A 416 8.28 -28.41 21.68
N PHE A 417 9.35 -27.86 21.11
CA PHE A 417 9.26 -26.89 20.03
C PHE A 417 8.69 -27.51 18.75
N LEU A 418 9.13 -28.72 18.37
CA LEU A 418 8.58 -29.45 17.23
C LEU A 418 7.07 -29.73 17.41
N THR A 419 6.65 -30.11 18.61
CA THR A 419 5.24 -30.32 18.94
C THR A 419 4.44 -29.02 18.79
N ARG A 420 4.99 -27.90 19.27
CA ARG A 420 4.39 -26.57 19.08
C ARG A 420 4.25 -26.21 17.60
N LEU A 421 5.29 -26.43 16.79
CA LEU A 421 5.23 -26.17 15.34
C LEU A 421 4.14 -27.00 14.67
N LYS A 422 4.06 -28.29 14.98
CA LYS A 422 3.01 -29.19 14.43
C LYS A 422 1.61 -28.73 14.80
N ASN A 423 1.40 -28.23 16.02
CA ASN A 423 0.11 -27.68 16.45
C ASN A 423 -0.26 -26.36 15.76
N MET A 424 0.72 -25.66 15.16
CA MET A 424 0.48 -24.45 14.37
C MET A 424 0.15 -24.76 12.90
N VAL A 425 0.34 -26.00 12.43
CA VAL A 425 0.03 -26.40 11.06
C VAL A 425 -1.47 -26.66 10.91
N ASN A 426 -2.06 -26.05 9.90
CA ASN A 426 -3.41 -26.31 9.41
C ASN A 426 -3.41 -26.28 7.88
N ASP A 427 -4.56 -26.51 7.24
CA ASP A 427 -4.71 -26.54 5.78
C ASP A 427 -4.32 -25.23 5.07
N ARG A 428 -4.08 -24.16 5.84
CA ARG A 428 -3.72 -22.83 5.37
C ARG A 428 -2.27 -22.47 5.68
N THR A 429 -1.56 -23.24 6.49
CA THR A 429 -0.24 -22.84 6.97
C THR A 429 0.86 -23.29 6.02
N VAL A 430 1.70 -22.36 5.58
CA VAL A 430 2.82 -22.65 4.68
C VAL A 430 4.13 -22.17 5.30
N PHE A 431 4.93 -23.12 5.78
CA PHE A 431 6.32 -22.87 6.16
C PHE A 431 7.19 -22.82 4.91
N THR A 432 7.77 -21.65 4.62
CA THR A 432 8.48 -21.41 3.36
C THR A 432 9.95 -21.05 3.57
N SER A 433 10.76 -21.28 2.55
CA SER A 433 12.11 -20.70 2.44
C SER A 433 12.03 -19.24 1.98
N ILE A 434 13.12 -18.50 2.20
CA ILE A 434 13.21 -17.10 1.74
C ILE A 434 13.20 -17.01 0.21
N ALA A 435 13.81 -17.99 -0.46
CA ALA A 435 13.84 -18.17 -1.90
C ALA A 435 12.42 -18.23 -2.48
N ALA A 436 11.61 -19.13 -1.93
CA ALA A 436 10.25 -19.37 -2.38
C ALA A 436 9.35 -18.16 -2.10
N LEU A 437 9.53 -17.49 -0.97
CA LEU A 437 8.84 -16.24 -0.66
C LEU A 437 9.20 -15.13 -1.66
N ARG A 438 10.50 -14.89 -1.90
CA ARG A 438 10.98 -13.91 -2.88
C ARG A 438 10.42 -14.18 -4.27
N ASN A 439 10.49 -15.44 -4.71
CA ASN A 439 9.96 -15.85 -6.00
C ASN A 439 8.45 -15.59 -6.08
N LYS A 440 7.68 -16.01 -5.08
CA LYS A 440 6.23 -15.76 -5.01
C LYS A 440 5.88 -14.26 -5.14
N LEU A 441 6.56 -13.41 -4.37
CA LEU A 441 6.35 -11.95 -4.42
C LEU A 441 6.78 -11.34 -5.75
N ASN A 442 7.88 -11.82 -6.35
CA ASN A 442 8.33 -11.36 -7.66
C ASN A 442 7.38 -11.77 -8.80
N LEU A 443 6.73 -12.94 -8.68
CA LEU A 443 5.72 -13.38 -9.64
C LEU A 443 4.50 -12.44 -9.62
N GLU A 444 4.02 -12.06 -8.43
CA GLU A 444 2.91 -11.11 -8.27
C GLU A 444 3.22 -9.75 -8.92
N ARG A 445 4.44 -9.24 -8.77
CA ARG A 445 4.87 -7.94 -9.34
C ARG A 445 4.86 -7.89 -10.87
N LYS A 446 4.97 -9.04 -11.54
CA LYS A 446 5.00 -9.12 -13.01
C LYS A 446 3.61 -9.36 -13.62
N ILE A 447 2.56 -9.37 -12.79
CA ILE A 447 1.19 -9.37 -13.28
C ILE A 447 0.74 -7.92 -13.39
N LYS A 448 0.31 -7.51 -14.57
CA LYS A 448 -0.18 -6.15 -14.84
C LYS A 448 -1.67 -6.16 -15.04
N VAL A 449 -2.34 -5.14 -14.52
CA VAL A 449 -3.77 -4.94 -14.79
C VAL A 449 -3.99 -3.59 -15.45
N SER A 450 -4.78 -3.59 -16.51
CA SER A 450 -5.23 -2.38 -17.18
C SER A 450 -6.75 -2.39 -17.33
N VAL A 451 -7.33 -1.19 -17.36
CA VAL A 451 -8.77 -0.98 -17.54
C VAL A 451 -8.95 -0.11 -18.78
N GLN A 452 -9.84 -0.54 -19.67
CA GLN A 452 -10.31 0.25 -20.80
C GLN A 452 -11.82 0.46 -20.66
N ASN A 453 -12.26 1.71 -20.78
CA ASN A 453 -13.66 2.09 -20.62
C ASN A 453 -14.19 2.61 -21.96
N ASN A 454 -14.87 1.75 -22.72
CA ASN A 454 -15.50 2.07 -24.00
C ASN A 454 -17.03 1.86 -23.87
N GLN A 455 -17.69 1.21 -24.84
CA GLN A 455 -19.09 0.78 -24.69
C GLN A 455 -19.27 -0.28 -23.58
N ASN A 456 -18.22 -1.08 -23.37
CA ASN A 456 -18.07 -2.05 -22.29
C ASN A 456 -16.84 -1.68 -21.47
N VAL A 457 -16.79 -2.17 -20.24
CA VAL A 457 -15.59 -2.10 -19.42
C VAL A 457 -14.77 -3.35 -19.66
N GLU A 458 -13.55 -3.20 -20.14
CA GLU A 458 -12.60 -4.29 -20.35
C GLU A 458 -11.47 -4.19 -19.33
N ILE A 459 -11.30 -5.23 -18.54
CA ILE A 459 -10.16 -5.38 -17.64
C ILE A 459 -9.23 -6.42 -18.24
N THR A 460 -8.00 -6.02 -18.52
CA THR A 460 -6.96 -6.93 -19.03
C THR A 460 -5.98 -7.24 -17.92
N VAL A 461 -5.84 -8.52 -17.58
CA VAL A 461 -4.82 -9.04 -16.66
C VAL A 461 -3.73 -9.71 -17.48
N ARG A 462 -2.52 -9.14 -17.51
CA ARG A 462 -1.39 -9.62 -18.30
C ARG A 462 -0.34 -10.27 -17.41
N ASN A 463 0.13 -11.45 -17.81
CA ASN A 463 1.20 -12.16 -17.13
C ASN A 463 2.54 -11.93 -17.85
N ASP A 464 3.38 -11.04 -17.33
CA ASP A 464 4.75 -10.82 -17.84
C ASP A 464 5.77 -11.83 -17.26
N ASN A 465 5.31 -12.84 -16.51
CA ASN A 465 6.19 -13.90 -16.01
C ASN A 465 6.55 -14.90 -17.11
N PRO A 466 7.72 -15.57 -17.00
CA PRO A 466 8.07 -16.70 -17.86
C PRO A 466 7.30 -17.99 -17.50
N VAL A 467 6.47 -17.97 -16.46
CA VAL A 467 5.71 -19.11 -15.95
C VAL A 467 4.21 -18.78 -15.88
N GLU A 468 3.37 -19.80 -16.02
CA GLU A 468 1.92 -19.67 -15.81
C GLU A 468 1.66 -19.30 -14.34
N ILE A 469 0.82 -18.29 -14.11
CA ILE A 469 0.35 -17.95 -12.76
C ILE A 469 -1.08 -18.44 -12.61
N LYS A 470 -1.36 -19.15 -11.51
CA LYS A 470 -2.66 -19.73 -11.20
C LYS A 470 -3.32 -19.07 -10.00
N ASP A 471 -4.60 -19.37 -9.80
CA ASP A 471 -5.38 -18.97 -8.64
C ASP A 471 -5.39 -17.46 -8.40
N ILE A 472 -5.47 -16.71 -9.49
CA ILE A 472 -5.51 -15.25 -9.46
C ILE A 472 -6.90 -14.81 -9.03
N ILE A 473 -6.95 -13.89 -8.08
CA ILE A 473 -8.17 -13.25 -7.62
C ILE A 473 -8.10 -11.79 -8.01
N LEU A 474 -9.05 -11.37 -8.84
CA LEU A 474 -9.24 -10.00 -9.25
C LEU A 474 -10.46 -9.43 -8.52
N PHE A 475 -10.24 -8.44 -7.66
CA PHE A 475 -11.31 -7.65 -7.06
C PHE A 475 -11.64 -6.50 -8.00
N VAL A 476 -12.92 -6.34 -8.33
CA VAL A 476 -13.43 -5.34 -9.26
C VAL A 476 -14.64 -4.67 -8.67
N LYS A 477 -14.60 -3.35 -8.47
CA LYS A 477 -15.81 -2.58 -8.18
C LYS A 477 -16.38 -1.98 -9.47
N ILE A 478 -17.62 -2.34 -9.80
CA ILE A 478 -18.33 -2.01 -11.05
C ILE A 478 -19.82 -1.76 -10.73
N ARG A 479 -20.40 -0.64 -11.20
CA ARG A 479 -21.83 -0.25 -10.95
C ARG A 479 -22.78 -1.03 -11.88
N ASP A 480 -23.37 -2.14 -11.43
CA ASP A 480 -24.37 -2.95 -12.16
C ASP A 480 -24.02 -3.27 -13.63
N PHE A 481 -23.05 -4.14 -13.81
CA PHE A 481 -22.76 -4.78 -15.11
C PHE A 481 -22.84 -6.29 -14.96
N ASN A 482 -23.51 -6.96 -15.89
CA ASN A 482 -23.39 -8.41 -16.02
C ASN A 482 -21.99 -8.74 -16.56
N ILE A 483 -21.34 -9.73 -15.95
CA ILE A 483 -20.08 -10.26 -16.50
C ILE A 483 -20.45 -10.96 -17.81
N VAL A 484 -19.97 -10.40 -18.92
CA VAL A 484 -20.08 -11.02 -20.24
C VAL A 484 -18.70 -11.56 -20.53
N THR A 485 -18.36 -12.64 -19.83
CA THR A 485 -17.10 -13.33 -20.10
C THR A 485 -17.12 -13.80 -21.55
N ASP A 486 -16.10 -13.41 -22.31
CA ASP A 486 -15.70 -14.16 -23.50
C ASP A 486 -15.48 -15.60 -23.03
N ARG A 487 -15.97 -16.59 -23.78
CA ARG A 487 -16.10 -18.01 -23.36
C ARG A 487 -14.74 -18.73 -23.23
N ARG A 488 -13.78 -18.14 -22.53
CA ARG A 488 -12.46 -18.72 -22.24
C ARG A 488 -12.49 -19.36 -20.85
N LYS A 489 -11.91 -20.56 -20.76
CA LYS A 489 -11.97 -21.49 -19.62
C LYS A 489 -11.25 -21.00 -18.33
N SER A 490 -10.67 -19.81 -18.34
CA SER A 490 -9.82 -19.27 -17.27
C SER A 490 -10.61 -18.56 -16.19
N VAL A 491 -11.73 -17.89 -16.47
CA VAL A 491 -12.57 -17.28 -15.41
C VAL A 491 -13.48 -18.36 -14.82
N LEU A 492 -13.17 -18.78 -13.58
CA LEU A 492 -13.82 -19.93 -12.93
C LEU A 492 -15.15 -19.57 -12.28
N ASN A 493 -15.20 -18.43 -11.59
CA ASN A 493 -16.35 -17.98 -10.81
C ASN A 493 -16.21 -16.50 -10.43
N TYR A 494 -17.30 -15.88 -9.99
CA TYR A 494 -17.25 -14.61 -9.28
C TYR A 494 -18.13 -14.65 -8.02
N SER A 495 -17.73 -13.92 -6.99
CA SER A 495 -18.51 -13.70 -5.77
C SER A 495 -18.58 -12.21 -5.46
N VAL A 496 -19.47 -11.81 -4.55
CA VAL A 496 -19.46 -10.45 -4.00
C VAL A 496 -18.71 -10.48 -2.67
N ASP A 497 -17.77 -9.55 -2.49
CA ASP A 497 -17.14 -9.23 -1.22
C ASP A 497 -18.03 -8.20 -0.50
N PRO A 498 -18.78 -8.61 0.54
CA PRO A 498 -19.75 -7.76 1.21
C PRO A 498 -19.11 -6.63 2.02
N GLU A 499 -17.85 -6.77 2.44
CA GLU A 499 -17.17 -5.76 3.26
C GLU A 499 -16.78 -4.53 2.43
N ASN A 500 -16.36 -4.75 1.19
CA ASN A 500 -15.86 -3.71 0.30
C ASN A 500 -16.83 -3.36 -0.85
N ASN A 501 -17.94 -4.10 -0.93
CA ASN A 501 -18.90 -4.06 -2.02
C ASN A 501 -18.20 -4.20 -3.40
N MET A 502 -17.34 -5.21 -3.52
CA MET A 502 -16.55 -5.51 -4.72
C MET A 502 -16.94 -6.87 -5.30
N LYS A 503 -16.84 -7.04 -6.62
CA LYS A 503 -16.91 -8.36 -7.26
C LYS A 503 -15.53 -9.01 -7.20
N LYS A 504 -15.45 -10.19 -6.64
CA LYS A 504 -14.25 -11.03 -6.58
C LYS A 504 -14.30 -12.04 -7.71
N ILE A 505 -13.38 -11.95 -8.67
CA ILE A 505 -13.33 -12.77 -9.87
C ILE A 505 -12.14 -13.72 -9.76
N PHE A 506 -12.40 -15.01 -9.94
CA PHE A 506 -11.39 -16.06 -9.87
C PHE A 506 -10.91 -16.40 -11.29
N ILE A 507 -9.62 -16.22 -11.53
CA ILE A 507 -8.93 -16.57 -12.77
C ILE A 507 -8.05 -17.79 -12.47
N ASN A 508 -8.37 -18.94 -13.07
CA ASN A 508 -7.70 -20.23 -12.90
C ASN A 508 -6.20 -20.13 -13.18
N GLY A 509 -5.85 -19.47 -14.28
CA GLY A 509 -4.47 -19.18 -14.61
C GLY A 509 -4.31 -18.37 -15.89
N ILE A 510 -3.15 -17.75 -16.01
CA ILE A 510 -2.74 -16.93 -17.16
C ILE A 510 -1.37 -17.43 -17.61
N LEU A 511 -1.27 -17.86 -18.87
CA LEU A 511 -0.04 -18.39 -19.46
C LEU A 511 1.09 -17.33 -19.54
N PRO A 512 2.36 -17.75 -19.62
CA PRO A 512 3.48 -16.83 -19.81
C PRO A 512 3.29 -15.88 -21.00
N GLY A 513 3.54 -14.59 -20.81
CA GLY A 513 3.45 -13.58 -21.87
C GLY A 513 2.05 -13.38 -22.46
N SER A 514 1.01 -13.90 -21.80
CA SER A 514 -0.38 -13.83 -22.27
C SER A 514 -1.21 -12.87 -21.43
N GLU A 515 -2.40 -12.56 -21.93
CA GLU A 515 -3.37 -11.70 -21.27
C GLU A 515 -4.74 -12.37 -21.18
N GLU A 516 -5.39 -12.15 -20.05
CA GLU A 516 -6.78 -12.53 -19.80
C GLU A 516 -7.65 -11.27 -19.83
N LYS A 517 -8.75 -11.33 -20.57
CA LYS A 517 -9.65 -10.19 -20.77
C LYS A 517 -11.00 -10.48 -20.14
N ILE A 518 -11.41 -9.60 -19.23
CA ILE A 518 -12.68 -9.69 -18.53
C ILE A 518 -13.53 -8.51 -18.97
N ILE A 519 -14.64 -8.81 -19.64
CA ILE A 519 -15.53 -7.82 -20.23
C ILE A 519 -16.80 -7.73 -19.39
N PHE A 520 -17.21 -6.50 -19.10
CA PHE A 520 -18.44 -6.18 -18.40
C PHE A 520 -19.30 -5.33 -19.33
N ASN A 521 -20.52 -5.79 -19.63
CA ASN A 521 -21.45 -5.04 -20.49
C ASN A 521 -22.22 -4.00 -19.68
N SER A 522 -22.25 -2.76 -20.18
CA SER A 522 -23.13 -1.74 -19.62
C SER A 522 -24.57 -2.20 -19.88
N GLY A 523 -25.34 -2.39 -18.82
CA GLY A 523 -26.74 -2.81 -18.92
C GLY A 523 -27.67 -1.76 -19.53
N ARG A 524 -27.15 -0.73 -20.22
CA ARG A 524 -27.96 0.22 -20.97
C ARG A 524 -28.34 -0.40 -22.30
N GLN A 525 -29.45 -1.16 -22.30
CA GLN A 525 -30.34 -1.19 -23.46
C GLN A 525 -31.15 0.10 -23.51
#